data_AF-A0A4Y7J3K8-F1
#
_entry.id   AF-A0A4Y7J3K8-F1
#
_cell.length_a   1.000
_cell.length_b   1.000
_cell.length_c   1.000
_cell.angle_alpha   90.00
_cell.angle_beta   90.00
_cell.angle_gamma   90.00
#
_symmetry.space_group_name_H-M   'P 1'
#
loop_
_entity.id
_entity.type
_entity.pdbx_description
1 polymer ?
#
loop_
_entity_poly.entity_id
_entity_poly.type
_entity_poly.pdbx_seq_one_letter_code
_entity_poly.pdbx_strand_id
1 'polypeptide(L)'
;MDLQLVQFLIKQAGVDKRTGDLYGNRDLLNIARNMARGIKGVENVYTQHQPLLFQTMESITKGRLRDVEYPFIGNHFQRIKPQDVVIFVVGGTTYEEARAVALHNASNSGTRFILGGSVVLNSKR
;
A
#
# COMPACT_ATOMS: atom_id res chain seq x y z
N MET A 1 -15.49 -10.84 22.91
CA MET A 1 -16.14 -9.77 22.12
C MET A 1 -15.66 -9.85 20.65
N ASP A 2 -15.48 -11.06 20.10
CA ASP A 2 -14.51 -11.23 19.00
C ASP A 2 -15.10 -11.87 17.74
N LEU A 3 -16.05 -12.80 17.84
CA LEU A 3 -16.59 -13.47 16.66
C LEU A 3 -17.41 -12.52 15.77
N GLN A 4 -18.18 -11.62 16.38
CA GLN A 4 -18.98 -10.62 15.64
C GLN A 4 -18.09 -9.62 14.91
N LEU A 5 -16.97 -9.20 15.51
CA LEU A 5 -16.01 -8.30 14.87
C LEU A 5 -15.34 -8.98 13.67
N VAL A 6 -14.91 -10.24 13.82
CA VAL A 6 -14.33 -11.02 12.73
C VAL A 6 -15.32 -11.19 11.58
N GLN A 7 -16.58 -11.54 11.86
CA GLN A 7 -17.62 -11.65 10.83
C GLN A 7 -17.89 -10.31 10.14
N PHE A 8 -17.89 -9.21 10.90
CA PHE A 8 -18.04 -7.87 10.34
C PHE A 8 -16.86 -7.51 9.42
N LEU A 9 -15.62 -7.76 9.85
CA LEU A 9 -14.42 -7.52 9.04
C LEU A 9 -14.41 -8.34 7.76
N ILE A 10 -14.77 -9.63 7.82
CA ILE A 10 -14.87 -10.48 6.62
C ILE A 10 -15.97 -9.95 5.69
N LYS A 11 -17.11 -9.51 6.24
CA LYS A 11 -18.21 -8.97 5.44
C LYS A 11 -17.84 -7.66 4.73
N GLN A 12 -17.07 -6.79 5.37
CA GLN A 12 -16.70 -5.47 4.83
C GLN A 12 -15.42 -5.49 3.99
N ALA A 13 -14.41 -6.23 4.42
CA ALA A 13 -13.06 -6.25 3.84
C ALA A 13 -12.65 -7.63 3.31
N GLY A 14 -13.60 -8.54 3.12
CA GLY A 14 -13.38 -9.85 2.54
C GLY A 14 -12.83 -9.81 1.11
N VAL A 15 -12.40 -10.97 0.62
CA VAL A 15 -11.74 -11.11 -0.69
C VAL A 15 -12.57 -10.58 -1.86
N ASP A 16 -13.89 -10.67 -1.77
CA ASP A 16 -14.82 -10.21 -2.80
C ASP A 16 -15.07 -8.70 -2.76
N LYS A 17 -14.69 -8.03 -1.67
CA LYS A 17 -14.87 -6.58 -1.46
C LYS A 17 -13.61 -5.78 -1.74
N ARG A 18 -12.44 -6.37 -1.47
CA ARG A 18 -11.15 -5.70 -1.65
C ARG A 18 -10.75 -5.64 -3.13
N THR A 19 -10.16 -4.51 -3.53
CA THR A 19 -9.59 -4.34 -4.87
C THR A 19 -8.19 -4.95 -4.93
N GLY A 20 -7.88 -5.61 -6.04
CA GLY A 20 -6.57 -6.19 -6.32
C GLY A 20 -6.19 -7.41 -5.47
N ASP A 21 -4.92 -7.79 -5.58
CA ASP A 21 -4.36 -8.96 -4.90
C ASP A 21 -3.46 -8.53 -3.75
N LEU A 22 -4.10 -8.14 -2.64
CA LEU A 22 -3.42 -7.66 -1.43
C LEU A 22 -2.35 -8.62 -0.89
N TYR A 23 -2.52 -9.93 -1.08
CA TYR A 23 -1.59 -10.95 -0.58
C TYR A 23 -0.62 -11.48 -1.64
N GLY A 24 -0.70 -10.98 -2.88
CA GLY A 24 0.19 -11.42 -3.97
C GLY A 24 0.05 -12.90 -4.33
N ASN A 25 -1.09 -13.52 -4.02
CA ASN A 25 -1.33 -14.96 -4.24
C ASN A 25 -1.64 -15.31 -5.70
N ARG A 26 -1.84 -14.33 -6.58
CA ARG A 26 -2.24 -14.53 -7.98
C ARG A 26 -1.05 -14.57 -8.95
N ASP A 27 0.08 -13.95 -8.60
CA ASP A 27 1.22 -13.77 -9.51
C ASP A 27 2.49 -14.48 -8.99
N LEU A 28 2.97 -15.49 -9.72
CA LEU A 28 4.21 -16.22 -9.43
C LEU A 28 5.44 -15.30 -9.28
N LEU A 29 5.45 -14.16 -9.98
CA LEU A 29 6.50 -13.13 -9.84
C LEU A 29 6.43 -12.38 -8.51
N ASN A 30 5.23 -12.14 -7.97
CA ASN A 30 5.06 -11.51 -6.66
C ASN A 30 5.43 -12.49 -5.55
N ILE A 31 5.13 -13.78 -5.72
CA ILE A 31 5.59 -14.86 -4.84
C ILE A 31 7.12 -14.92 -4.82
N ALA A 32 7.77 -14.91 -5.98
CA ALA A 32 9.24 -14.91 -6.07
C ALA A 32 9.88 -13.66 -5.44
N ARG A 33 9.27 -12.47 -5.60
CA ARG A 33 9.70 -11.25 -4.91
C ARG A 33 9.56 -11.33 -3.39
N ASN A 34 8.45 -11.89 -2.90
CA ASN A 34 8.22 -12.07 -1.47
C ASN A 34 9.21 -13.08 -0.87
N MET A 35 9.55 -14.15 -1.61
CA MET A 35 10.61 -15.09 -1.24
C MET A 35 11.99 -14.41 -1.22
N ALA A 36 12.34 -13.63 -2.23
CA ALA A 36 13.61 -12.90 -2.28
C ALA A 36 13.75 -11.86 -1.14
N ARG A 37 12.63 -11.28 -0.69
CA ARG A 37 12.58 -10.41 0.50
C ARG A 37 12.84 -11.20 1.80
N GLY A 38 12.37 -12.45 1.88
CA GLY A 38 12.66 -13.35 3.01
C GLY A 38 14.15 -13.71 3.14
N ILE A 39 14.88 -13.76 2.02
CA ILE A 39 16.32 -14.10 1.98
C ILE A 39 17.20 -12.89 2.35
N LYS A 40 16.71 -11.65 2.17
CA LYS A 40 17.50 -10.42 2.43
C LYS A 40 17.78 -10.13 3.90
N GLY A 41 17.24 -10.93 4.82
CA GLY A 41 17.35 -10.70 6.26
C GLY A 41 16.49 -9.50 6.67
N VAL A 42 15.45 -9.75 7.44
CA VAL A 42 14.75 -8.64 8.10
C VAL A 42 15.58 -8.36 9.35
N GLU A 43 16.15 -7.15 9.47
CA GLU A 43 16.91 -6.74 10.67
C GLU A 43 16.10 -6.95 11.96
N ASN A 44 14.77 -7.00 11.84
CA ASN A 44 13.85 -7.25 12.94
C ASN A 44 12.66 -8.16 12.53
N VAL A 45 12.49 -9.29 13.20
CA VAL A 45 11.37 -10.24 13.03
C VAL A 45 10.01 -9.58 13.27
N TYR A 46 9.95 -8.53 14.10
CA TYR A 46 8.71 -7.81 14.40
C TYR A 46 8.27 -6.83 13.30
N THR A 47 9.09 -6.60 12.26
CA THR A 47 8.77 -5.69 11.15
C THR A 47 8.77 -6.39 9.79
N GLN A 48 8.41 -7.67 9.76
CA GLN A 48 8.26 -8.44 8.51
C GLN A 48 7.10 -7.94 7.66
N HIS A 49 6.03 -7.43 8.31
CA HIS A 49 4.92 -6.81 7.60
C HIS A 49 5.36 -5.49 6.96
N GLN A 50 4.83 -5.25 5.78
CA GLN A 50 4.98 -3.99 5.08
C GLN A 50 3.60 -3.58 4.56
N PRO A 51 3.16 -2.33 4.81
CA PRO A 51 1.85 -1.89 4.37
C PRO A 51 1.76 -1.94 2.84
N LEU A 52 0.58 -2.28 2.31
CA LEU A 52 0.31 -2.30 0.86
C LEU A 52 0.76 -0.99 0.20
N LEU A 53 0.59 0.13 0.91
CA LEU A 53 1.00 1.47 0.50
C LEU A 53 2.43 1.51 -0.06
N PHE A 54 3.36 0.76 0.51
CA PHE A 54 4.73 0.69 0.02
C PHE A 54 4.80 0.15 -1.42
N GLN A 55 4.08 -0.92 -1.71
CA GLN A 55 4.07 -1.52 -3.05
C GLN A 55 3.38 -0.61 -4.07
N THR A 56 2.34 0.11 -3.64
CA THR A 56 1.66 1.12 -4.45
C THR A 56 2.61 2.27 -4.80
N MET A 57 3.34 2.82 -3.81
CA MET A 57 4.36 3.86 -4.05
C MET A 57 5.47 3.38 -4.97
N GLU A 58 6.00 2.16 -4.78
CA GLU A 58 6.99 1.59 -5.71
C GLU A 58 6.45 1.47 -7.14
N SER A 59 5.16 1.16 -7.29
CA SER A 59 4.54 1.00 -8.60
C SER A 59 4.33 2.34 -9.29
N ILE A 60 3.98 3.39 -8.54
CA ILE A 60 3.91 4.78 -9.03
C ILE A 60 5.30 5.27 -9.46
N THR A 61 6.30 5.13 -8.58
CA THR A 61 7.69 5.56 -8.85
C THR A 61 8.29 4.88 -10.08
N LYS A 62 7.87 3.64 -10.37
CA LYS A 62 8.30 2.85 -11.54
C LYS A 62 7.37 2.98 -12.76
N GLY A 63 6.29 3.77 -12.68
CA GLY A 63 5.33 3.94 -13.78
C GLY A 63 4.58 2.66 -14.17
N ARG A 64 4.38 1.74 -13.23
CA ARG A 64 3.76 0.41 -13.43
C ARG A 64 2.50 0.20 -12.59
N LEU A 65 1.90 1.28 -12.09
CA LEU A 65 0.61 1.20 -11.41
C LEU A 65 -0.45 0.74 -12.41
N ARG A 66 -1.32 -0.19 -12.02
CA ARG A 66 -2.30 -0.78 -12.93
C ARG A 66 -3.50 0.15 -13.09
N ASP A 67 -3.73 0.65 -14.28
CA ASP A 67 -4.87 1.53 -14.61
C ASP A 67 -6.23 0.87 -14.35
N VAL A 68 -6.30 -0.46 -14.43
CA VAL A 68 -7.53 -1.23 -14.11
C VAL A 68 -7.90 -1.09 -12.63
N GLU A 69 -6.90 -0.99 -11.74
CA GLU A 69 -7.12 -0.86 -10.29
C GLU A 69 -7.11 0.60 -9.83
N TYR A 70 -6.37 1.45 -10.54
CA TYR A 70 -6.18 2.86 -10.24
C TYR A 70 -6.45 3.69 -11.51
N PRO A 71 -7.72 3.80 -11.94
CA PRO A 71 -8.06 4.50 -13.17
C PRO A 71 -7.82 6.01 -13.03
N PHE A 72 -7.37 6.62 -14.13
CA PHE A 72 -7.30 8.08 -14.24
C PHE A 72 -8.70 8.66 -14.47
N ILE A 73 -8.97 9.83 -13.88
CA ILE A 73 -10.17 10.61 -14.14
C ILE A 73 -9.79 11.80 -15.05
N GLY A 74 -10.48 11.92 -16.18
CA GLY A 74 -10.26 13.00 -17.16
C GLY A 74 -9.25 12.66 -18.27
N ASN A 75 -8.94 13.65 -19.12
CA ASN A 75 -8.12 13.49 -20.33
C ASN A 75 -6.61 13.73 -20.13
N HIS A 76 -6.12 13.66 -18.88
CA HIS A 76 -4.70 13.90 -18.58
C HIS A 76 -3.86 12.64 -18.77
N PHE A 77 -3.76 12.18 -20.02
CA PHE A 77 -2.87 11.07 -20.41
C PHE A 77 -1.44 11.58 -20.62
N GLN A 78 -0.75 11.95 -19.56
CA GLN A 78 0.70 12.05 -19.60
C GLN A 78 1.29 10.98 -18.70
N ARG A 79 1.87 9.94 -19.32
CA ARG A 79 2.66 8.88 -18.65
C ARG A 79 4.00 9.40 -18.11
N ILE A 80 4.02 10.62 -17.60
CA ILE A 80 5.19 11.19 -16.95
C ILE A 80 5.15 10.74 -15.50
N LYS A 81 6.30 10.26 -15.00
CA LYS A 81 6.45 9.92 -13.58
C LYS A 81 6.11 11.16 -12.73
N PRO A 82 5.15 11.07 -11.79
CA PRO A 82 4.78 12.22 -10.99
C PRO A 82 5.94 12.62 -10.06
N GLN A 83 6.18 13.92 -9.94
CA GLN A 83 7.15 14.48 -8.98
C GLN A 83 6.54 14.54 -7.58
N ASP A 84 5.27 14.93 -7.48
CA ASP A 84 4.52 15.02 -6.23
C ASP A 84 3.28 14.14 -6.32
N VAL A 85 3.04 13.35 -5.27
CA VAL A 85 1.90 12.45 -5.18
C VAL A 85 1.22 12.62 -3.83
N VAL A 86 -0.06 12.99 -3.85
CA VAL A 86 -0.90 13.04 -2.66
C VAL A 86 -1.68 11.74 -2.57
N ILE A 87 -1.58 11.06 -1.42
CA ILE A 87 -2.34 9.86 -1.10
C ILE A 87 -3.31 10.19 0.01
N PHE A 88 -4.60 10.03 -0.25
CA PHE A 88 -5.64 10.22 0.75
C PHE A 88 -6.34 8.90 1.07
N VAL A 89 -6.20 8.43 2.31
CA VAL A 89 -6.82 7.17 2.77
C VAL A 89 -8.18 7.47 3.42
N VAL A 90 -9.24 7.09 2.72
CA VAL A 90 -10.62 7.15 3.27
C VAL A 90 -10.76 6.10 4.36
N GLY A 91 -11.24 6.49 5.54
CA GLY A 91 -11.29 5.64 6.73
C GLY A 91 -10.11 5.86 7.69
N GLY A 92 -9.04 6.51 7.22
CA GLY A 92 -7.91 6.93 8.03
C GLY A 92 -6.61 6.23 7.66
N THR A 93 -5.51 6.71 8.23
CA THR A 93 -4.16 6.21 8.00
C THR A 93 -3.53 5.70 9.29
N THR A 94 -2.48 4.90 9.20
CA THR A 94 -1.72 4.41 10.36
C THR A 94 -0.34 5.04 10.46
N TYR A 95 0.28 4.98 11.64
CA TYR A 95 1.68 5.38 11.81
C TYR A 95 2.66 4.51 11.02
N GLU A 96 2.31 3.25 10.74
CA GLU A 96 3.11 2.36 9.91
C GLU A 96 3.18 2.87 8.45
N GLU A 97 2.04 3.28 7.90
CA GLU A 97 1.95 3.90 6.58
C GLU A 97 2.71 5.23 6.51
N ALA A 98 2.56 6.08 7.53
CA ALA A 98 3.29 7.34 7.63
C ALA A 98 4.81 7.11 7.66
N ARG A 99 5.28 6.10 8.40
CA ARG A 99 6.68 5.69 8.42
C ARG A 99 7.15 5.22 7.04
N ALA A 100 6.35 4.43 6.33
CA ALA A 100 6.69 3.95 4.99
C ALA A 100 6.87 5.14 4.01
N VAL A 101 5.99 6.14 4.07
CA VAL A 101 6.08 7.37 3.27
C VAL A 101 7.33 8.19 3.64
N ALA A 102 7.60 8.36 4.92
CA ALA A 102 8.79 9.09 5.40
C ALA A 102 10.10 8.45 4.92
N LEU A 103 10.21 7.12 5.05
CA LEU A 103 11.38 6.36 4.57
C LEU A 103 11.54 6.46 3.05
N HIS A 104 10.43 6.35 2.31
CA HIS A 104 10.47 6.49 0.85
C HIS A 104 10.93 7.89 0.43
N ASN A 105 10.41 8.95 1.05
CA ASN A 105 10.82 10.33 0.75
C ASN A 105 12.30 10.57 1.08
N ALA A 106 12.79 10.03 2.20
CA ALA A 106 14.20 10.14 2.59
C ALA A 106 15.16 9.46 1.59
N SER A 107 14.69 8.45 0.86
CA SER A 107 15.47 7.76 -0.18
C SER A 107 15.72 8.56 -1.46
N ASN A 108 15.16 9.78 -1.58
CA ASN A 108 15.36 10.69 -2.73
C ASN A 108 15.09 10.05 -4.10
N SER A 109 13.99 9.29 -4.22
CA SER A 109 13.62 8.54 -5.44
C SER A 109 13.09 9.39 -6.61
N GLY A 110 13.12 10.73 -6.49
CA GLY A 110 12.59 11.68 -7.47
C GLY A 110 11.06 11.83 -7.46
N THR A 111 10.36 11.19 -6.53
CA THR A 111 8.93 11.39 -6.27
C THR A 111 8.73 11.61 -4.77
N ARG A 112 8.07 12.71 -4.41
CA ARG A 112 7.68 13.06 -3.05
C ARG A 112 6.23 12.64 -2.81
N PHE A 113 6.03 11.84 -1.76
CA PHE A 113 4.71 11.38 -1.34
C PHE A 113 4.23 12.18 -0.13
N ILE A 114 2.95 12.58 -0.16
CA ILE A 114 2.26 13.25 0.94
C ILE A 114 1.09 12.36 1.34
N LEU A 115 1.05 11.95 2.62
CA LEU A 115 0.00 11.08 3.14
C LEU A 115 -1.02 11.89 3.95
N GLY A 116 -2.28 11.70 3.62
CA GLY A 116 -3.43 12.20 4.37
C GLY A 116 -4.46 11.10 4.58
N GLY A 117 -5.36 11.32 5.52
CA GLY A 117 -6.51 10.46 5.74
C GLY A 117 -7.53 11.17 6.62
N SER A 118 -8.73 10.61 6.73
CA SER A 118 -9.79 11.19 7.57
C SER A 118 -9.45 11.21 9.06
N VAL A 119 -8.62 10.27 9.52
CA VAL A 119 -8.19 10.11 10.92
C VAL A 119 -6.86 9.35 10.95
N VAL A 120 -6.11 9.42 12.06
CA VAL A 120 -4.98 8.52 12.31
C VAL A 120 -5.44 7.40 13.25
N LEU A 121 -5.38 6.17 12.76
CA LEU A 121 -5.85 4.97 13.43
C LEU A 121 -4.75 4.27 14.23
N ASN A 122 -5.19 3.55 15.27
CA ASN A 122 -4.39 2.56 15.98
C ASN A 122 -5.30 1.35 16.30
N SER A 123 -4.74 0.25 16.79
CA SER A 123 -5.51 -0.98 17.03
C SER A 123 -6.60 -0.89 18.09
N LYS A 124 -6.63 0.17 18.91
CA LYS A 124 -7.70 0.41 19.90
C LYS A 124 -8.84 1.26 19.36
N ARG A 125 -8.67 1.92 18.23
CA ARG A 125 -9.56 2.94 17.70
C ARG A 125 -10.24 2.50 16.41
#